data_AF-D7NBI1-F1
#
_entry.id   AF-D7NBI1-F1
#
_cell.length_a   1.000
_cell.length_b   1.000
_cell.length_c   1.000
_cell.angle_alpha   90.00
_cell.angle_beta   90.00
_cell.angle_gamma   90.00
#
_symmetry.space_group_name_H-M   'P 1'
#
loop_
_entity.id
_entity.type
_entity.pdbx_description
1 polymer ?
#
loop_
_entity_poly.entity_id
_entity_poly.type
_entity_poly.pdbx_seq_one_letter_code
_entity_poly.pdbx_strand_id
1 'polypeptide(L)'
;MMNTRHFLTFTASLLFTWLVIMLQSACKETRVLAQPTTISAPKQSFKTQKTSKTYKNLTLDADTTCAGWRVILQSADAPYKVKHEDFYDKIVLITLYKDGKLLVDKQEFTTKNLHRKPQPYLQLYPAYVKLITRTTAYIGISNCFPESDACWIYTLFYGQDGRMKRTLISIAMDESDEAAEFFRSWIHECQQKPVDQTSLQMIADAFCTPAYAKQTDCKNWQKILPKKVVDRLNKDMEVDAETTFVSEDEMLQRGTVRFLSRNSTHVIDSVHYELKLKKQEDGFSTYDGISRIWQEK
;
A
#
# COMPACT_ATOMS: atom_id res chain seq x y z
N MET A 1 2.43 5.95 -44.46
CA MET A 1 2.57 7.37 -44.07
C MET A 1 1.23 7.77 -43.45
N MET A 2 1.13 7.71 -42.13
CA MET A 2 -0.15 7.80 -41.41
C MET A 2 -0.06 8.92 -40.37
N ASN A 3 -1.03 9.81 -40.43
CA ASN A 3 -1.08 11.11 -39.77
C ASN A 3 -0.96 11.02 -38.24
N THR A 4 0.05 11.70 -37.72
CA THR A 4 0.21 12.05 -36.31
C THR A 4 -0.62 13.30 -36.04
N ARG A 5 -1.76 13.18 -35.36
CA ARG A 5 -2.40 14.28 -34.60
C ARG A 5 -3.62 13.77 -33.83
N HIS A 6 -3.72 14.21 -32.58
CA HIS A 6 -4.76 13.96 -31.56
C HIS A 6 -4.53 12.78 -30.62
N PHE A 7 -3.48 12.89 -29.79
CA PHE A 7 -3.53 12.44 -28.39
C PHE A 7 -2.81 13.50 -27.56
N LEU A 8 -3.56 14.54 -27.20
CA LEU A 8 -3.15 15.59 -26.26
C LEU A 8 -4.32 15.72 -25.28
N THR A 9 -3.97 15.84 -24.00
CA THR A 9 -4.82 16.08 -22.82
C THR A 9 -5.61 14.90 -22.28
N PHE A 10 -4.96 14.06 -21.49
CA PHE A 10 -5.57 13.39 -20.33
C PHE A 10 -4.59 13.49 -19.16
N THR A 11 -4.52 14.68 -18.57
CA THR A 11 -3.66 15.01 -17.42
C THR A 11 -4.28 14.48 -16.12
N ALA A 12 -3.50 13.68 -15.40
CA ALA A 12 -3.43 13.58 -13.93
C ALA A 12 -4.67 13.19 -13.08
N SER A 13 -5.85 12.90 -13.66
CA SER A 13 -7.04 12.48 -12.87
C SER A 13 -7.23 10.97 -12.72
N LEU A 14 -6.42 10.12 -13.39
CA LEU A 14 -6.65 8.67 -13.45
C LEU A 14 -6.03 7.85 -12.30
N LEU A 15 -5.11 8.42 -11.51
CA LEU A 15 -4.58 7.73 -10.32
C LEU A 15 -5.55 7.79 -9.12
N PHE A 16 -6.48 8.76 -9.10
CA PHE A 16 -7.44 8.91 -8.00
C PHE A 16 -8.63 7.94 -8.11
N THR A 17 -9.03 7.51 -9.31
CA THR A 17 -10.18 6.63 -9.46
C THR A 17 -9.86 5.16 -9.17
N TRP A 18 -8.62 4.72 -9.40
CA TRP A 18 -8.23 3.33 -9.12
C TRP A 18 -7.89 3.08 -7.64
N LEU A 19 -7.33 4.07 -6.93
CA LEU A 19 -6.94 3.89 -5.51
C LEU A 19 -8.08 4.03 -4.49
N VAL A 20 -9.24 4.59 -4.88
CA VAL A 20 -10.36 4.87 -3.95
C VAL A 20 -11.26 3.65 -3.71
N ILE A 21 -11.14 2.56 -4.49
CA ILE A 21 -12.10 1.44 -4.43
C ILE A 21 -11.74 0.37 -3.37
N MET A 22 -10.52 0.35 -2.83
CA MET A 22 -10.07 -0.75 -1.94
C MET A 22 -10.48 -0.65 -0.46
N LEU A 23 -11.36 0.27 -0.08
CA LEU A 23 -11.76 0.48 1.33
C LEU A 23 -13.13 -0.09 1.72
N GLN A 24 -13.78 -0.92 0.90
CA GLN A 24 -15.15 -1.36 1.20
C GLN A 24 -15.36 -2.72 1.88
N SER A 25 -14.33 -3.55 2.12
CA SER A 25 -14.57 -4.89 2.71
C SER A 25 -14.12 -5.12 4.16
N ALA A 26 -13.45 -4.19 4.85
CA ALA A 26 -12.99 -4.46 6.23
C ALA A 26 -13.20 -3.35 7.28
N CYS A 27 -13.42 -2.09 6.90
CA CYS A 27 -13.46 -0.99 7.87
C CYS A 27 -14.73 -0.14 7.70
N LYS A 28 -15.55 -0.04 8.76
CA LYS A 28 -16.90 0.53 8.70
C LYS A 28 -16.99 2.07 8.63
N GLU A 29 -15.91 2.83 8.65
CA GLU A 29 -15.97 4.29 8.48
C GLU A 29 -14.66 4.85 7.90
N THR A 30 -14.67 5.17 6.61
CA THR A 30 -13.72 6.12 6.00
C THR A 30 -14.42 7.46 5.91
N ARG A 31 -14.06 8.40 6.78
CA ARG A 31 -14.55 9.78 6.65
C ARG A 31 -13.58 10.54 5.76
N VAL A 32 -13.88 10.59 4.45
CA VAL A 32 -13.31 11.63 3.57
C VAL A 32 -14.07 12.92 3.90
N LEU A 33 -13.63 13.61 4.95
CA LEU A 33 -14.26 14.85 5.39
C LEU A 33 -13.71 16.02 4.56
N ALA A 34 -14.61 16.71 3.85
CA ALA A 34 -14.41 18.11 3.54
C ALA A 34 -14.24 18.88 4.87
N GLN A 35 -13.23 19.77 4.93
CA GLN A 35 -12.84 20.52 6.13
C GLN A 35 -14.05 21.11 6.88
N PRO A 36 -14.13 20.94 8.20
CA PRO A 36 -13.86 22.11 9.06
C PRO A 36 -13.18 21.82 10.42
N THR A 37 -12.35 22.80 10.80
CA THR A 37 -11.99 23.39 12.10
C THR A 37 -12.17 22.60 13.42
N THR A 38 -11.01 22.34 14.04
CA THR A 38 -10.65 22.31 15.47
C THR A 38 -11.63 21.70 16.49
N ILE A 39 -11.26 20.54 17.06
CA ILE A 39 -11.71 20.13 18.40
C ILE A 39 -10.51 19.65 19.23
N SER A 40 -10.32 20.28 20.38
CA SER A 40 -9.29 19.99 21.38
C SER A 40 -9.60 18.72 22.19
N ALA A 41 -8.62 17.87 22.42
CA ALA A 41 -8.68 16.73 23.33
C ALA A 41 -7.62 16.84 24.46
N PRO A 42 -7.84 16.23 25.64
CA PRO A 42 -7.18 16.58 26.90
C PRO A 42 -5.80 15.93 27.10
N LYS A 43 -5.00 16.58 27.95
CA LYS A 43 -3.60 16.26 28.28
C LYS A 43 -3.46 14.97 29.12
N GLN A 44 -2.58 14.07 28.70
CA GLN A 44 -1.78 13.26 29.63
C GLN A 44 -0.40 12.91 29.05
N SER A 45 0.60 12.87 29.93
CA SER A 45 2.01 13.06 29.65
C SER A 45 2.76 11.78 29.27
N PHE A 46 3.32 11.77 28.07
CA PHE A 46 4.60 11.11 27.77
C PHE A 46 5.55 12.19 27.27
N LYS A 47 6.86 12.07 27.54
CA LYS A 47 7.89 13.05 27.14
C LYS A 47 7.84 13.27 25.63
N THR A 48 7.02 14.24 25.23
CA THR A 48 6.85 14.69 23.86
C THR A 48 8.11 15.47 23.53
N GLN A 49 8.83 15.04 22.50
CA GLN A 49 9.77 15.94 21.85
C GLN A 49 8.91 17.01 21.15
N LYS A 50 8.52 18.04 21.91
CA LYS A 50 7.80 19.22 21.43
C LYS A 50 8.75 20.05 20.59
N THR A 51 9.05 19.60 19.39
CA THR A 51 9.36 20.53 18.31
C THR A 51 8.03 21.03 17.78
N SER A 52 7.61 22.22 18.20
CA SER A 52 6.49 22.93 17.57
C SER A 52 6.94 23.40 16.18
N LYS A 53 7.13 22.45 15.27
CA LYS A 53 7.43 22.73 13.87
C LYS A 53 6.12 23.17 13.24
N THR A 54 6.10 24.39 12.73
CA THR A 54 4.95 24.91 11.97
C THR A 54 5.07 24.44 10.53
N TYR A 55 3.99 23.88 10.01
CA TYR A 55 3.90 23.39 8.63
C TYR A 55 3.05 24.35 7.81
N LYS A 56 3.58 24.78 6.66
CA LYS A 56 2.86 25.62 5.71
C LYS A 56 1.87 24.77 4.94
N ASN A 57 0.64 25.28 4.76
CA ASN A 57 -0.42 24.62 3.99
C ASN A 57 -0.67 23.16 4.45
N LEU A 58 -0.71 22.94 5.76
CA LEU A 58 -0.99 21.63 6.35
C LEU A 58 -2.43 21.19 6.05
N THR A 59 -2.60 20.04 5.42
CA THR A 59 -3.88 19.41 5.10
C THR A 59 -4.03 18.07 5.81
N LEU A 60 -5.27 17.68 6.10
CA LEU A 60 -5.61 16.34 6.55
C LEU A 60 -5.99 15.53 5.30
N ASP A 61 -5.23 14.48 5.02
CA ASP A 61 -5.44 13.64 3.83
C ASP A 61 -6.30 12.43 4.16
N ALA A 62 -6.15 11.85 5.36
CA ALA A 62 -6.99 10.76 5.86
C ALA A 62 -7.04 10.73 7.41
N ASP A 63 -8.19 10.34 7.96
CA ASP A 63 -8.36 9.94 9.38
C ASP A 63 -9.20 8.66 9.41
N THR A 64 -8.54 7.51 9.51
CA THR A 64 -9.16 6.18 9.39
C THR A 64 -9.05 5.43 10.71
N THR A 65 -10.15 4.86 11.19
CA THR A 65 -10.17 4.00 12.38
C THR A 65 -10.60 2.59 12.02
N CYS A 66 -9.79 1.59 12.37
CA CYS A 66 -10.08 0.19 12.06
C CYS A 66 -9.24 -0.77 12.92
N ALA A 67 -9.81 -1.88 13.37
CA ALA A 67 -9.10 -2.90 14.15
C ALA A 67 -8.31 -2.35 15.37
N GLY A 68 -8.83 -1.29 15.99
CA GLY A 68 -8.20 -0.57 17.10
C GLY A 68 -7.10 0.42 16.68
N TRP A 69 -6.74 0.48 15.40
CA TRP A 69 -5.91 1.55 14.87
C TRP A 69 -6.71 2.83 14.67
N ARG A 70 -6.06 3.98 14.89
CA ARG A 70 -6.44 5.25 14.27
C ARG A 70 -5.23 5.78 13.51
N VAL A 71 -5.39 5.98 12.22
CA VAL A 71 -4.35 6.43 11.30
C VAL A 71 -4.72 7.82 10.80
N ILE A 72 -3.87 8.79 11.10
CA ILE A 72 -4.02 10.16 10.64
C ILE A 72 -2.87 10.48 9.69
N LEU A 73 -3.21 10.78 8.44
CA LEU A 73 -2.28 11.14 7.38
C LEU A 73 -2.49 12.62 7.04
N GLN A 74 -1.40 13.36 7.02
CA GLN A 74 -1.41 14.78 6.70
C GLN A 74 -0.30 15.09 5.70
N SER A 75 -0.49 16.13 4.92
CA SER A 75 0.54 16.66 4.04
C SER A 75 0.71 18.16 4.21
N ALA A 76 1.88 18.66 3.87
CA ALA A 76 2.22 20.08 3.96
C ALA A 76 3.21 20.45 2.86
N ASP A 77 3.37 21.74 2.59
CA ASP A 77 4.41 22.22 1.67
C ASP A 77 5.80 22.07 2.29
N ALA A 78 6.72 21.51 1.51
CA ALA A 78 8.14 21.58 1.78
C ALA A 78 8.66 23.03 1.58
N PRO A 79 9.79 23.41 2.19
CA PRO A 79 10.34 24.76 2.02
C PRO A 79 11.04 24.99 0.66
N TYR A 80 10.93 24.05 -0.28
CA TYR A 80 11.58 24.10 -1.58
C TYR A 80 10.62 23.68 -2.71
N LYS A 81 10.77 24.29 -3.88
CA LYS A 81 10.03 23.95 -5.09
C LYS A 81 10.58 22.70 -5.75
N VAL A 82 9.72 21.99 -6.48
CA VAL A 82 10.17 21.01 -7.46
C VAL A 82 10.83 21.77 -8.61
N LYS A 83 11.96 21.27 -9.11
CA LYS A 83 12.78 21.95 -10.10
C LYS A 83 12.04 22.00 -11.44
N HIS A 84 12.01 23.17 -12.05
CA HIS A 84 11.23 23.50 -13.26
C HIS A 84 9.72 23.61 -13.06
N GLU A 85 9.25 23.52 -11.83
CA GLU A 85 7.83 23.61 -11.48
C GLU A 85 7.54 24.84 -10.62
N ASP A 86 6.28 25.29 -10.66
CA ASP A 86 5.84 26.43 -9.85
C ASP A 86 5.28 26.08 -8.48
N PHE A 87 5.16 24.78 -8.18
CA PHE A 87 4.66 24.26 -6.91
C PHE A 87 5.79 23.73 -6.00
N TYR A 88 5.46 23.63 -4.71
CA TYR A 88 6.33 23.08 -3.69
C TYR A 88 6.30 21.55 -3.70
N ASP A 89 7.43 20.92 -3.39
CA ASP A 89 7.43 19.52 -2.96
C ASP A 89 6.61 19.39 -1.67
N LYS A 90 6.26 18.16 -1.26
CA LYS A 90 5.45 17.91 -0.06
C LYS A 90 6.26 17.28 1.07
N ILE A 91 5.70 17.46 2.26
CA ILE A 91 6.04 16.75 3.49
C ILE A 91 4.83 15.89 3.83
N VAL A 92 5.03 14.60 4.07
CA VAL A 92 4.01 13.69 4.60
C VAL A 92 4.23 13.52 6.10
N LEU A 93 3.16 13.58 6.87
CA LEU A 93 3.16 13.39 8.32
C LEU A 93 2.21 12.25 8.68
N ILE A 94 2.72 11.26 9.41
CA ILE A 94 1.96 10.08 9.83
C ILE A 94 1.82 10.10 11.34
N THR A 95 0.59 10.03 11.83
CA THR A 95 0.28 9.84 13.26
C THR A 95 -0.54 8.58 13.43
N LEU A 96 -0.11 7.70 14.36
CA LEU A 96 -0.73 6.40 14.58
C LEU A 96 -1.09 6.23 16.06
N TYR A 97 -2.31 5.78 16.28
CA TYR A 97 -2.75 5.25 17.56
C TYR A 97 -3.10 3.77 17.42
N LYS A 98 -2.85 3.00 18.48
CA LYS A 98 -3.38 1.65 18.65
C LYS A 98 -4.08 1.55 20.00
N ASP A 99 -5.35 1.18 19.98
CA ASP A 99 -6.23 1.04 21.15
C ASP A 99 -6.20 2.29 22.04
N GLY A 100 -6.24 3.48 21.40
CA GLY A 100 -6.18 4.78 22.05
C GLY A 100 -4.78 5.25 22.48
N LYS A 101 -3.76 4.39 22.42
CA LYS A 101 -2.36 4.75 22.73
C LYS A 101 -1.66 5.32 21.51
N LEU A 102 -1.07 6.51 21.64
CA LEU A 102 -0.20 7.11 20.63
C LEU A 102 1.07 6.26 20.45
N LEU A 103 1.31 5.78 19.24
CA LEU A 103 2.51 5.02 18.87
C LEU A 103 3.50 5.86 18.07
N VAL A 104 2.98 6.65 17.13
CA VAL A 104 3.77 7.51 16.24
C VAL A 104 3.13 8.89 16.23
N ASP A 105 3.90 9.93 16.51
CA ASP A 105 3.44 11.32 16.50
C ASP A 105 4.10 12.08 15.35
N LYS A 106 3.31 12.40 14.32
CA LYS A 106 3.72 13.21 13.16
C LYS A 106 5.09 12.83 12.59
N GLN A 107 5.32 11.54 12.35
CA GLN A 107 6.55 11.08 11.72
C GLN A 107 6.65 11.66 10.32
N GLU A 108 7.76 12.36 10.06
CA GLU A 108 7.97 13.15 8.86
C GLU A 108 8.65 12.35 7.74
N PHE A 109 8.02 12.35 6.57
CA PHE A 109 8.58 11.86 5.33
C PHE A 109 8.71 13.00 4.32
N THR A 110 9.87 13.05 3.68
CA THR A 110 10.20 13.97 2.60
C THR A 110 10.84 13.18 1.48
N THR A 111 10.82 13.71 0.26
CA THR A 111 11.55 13.17 -0.89
C THR A 111 13.01 12.81 -0.54
N LYS A 112 13.70 13.71 0.16
CA LYS A 112 15.08 13.50 0.61
C LYS A 112 15.22 12.30 1.56
N ASN A 113 14.32 12.17 2.53
CA ASN A 113 14.38 11.08 3.53
C ASN A 113 14.05 9.71 2.91
N LEU A 114 13.21 9.67 1.88
CA LEU A 114 12.90 8.44 1.15
C LEU A 114 14.13 7.93 0.36
N HIS A 115 14.75 8.80 -0.43
CA HIS A 115 15.86 8.45 -1.32
C HIS A 115 17.25 8.54 -0.67
N ARG A 116 17.36 9.11 0.54
CA ARG A 116 18.62 9.43 1.24
C ARG A 116 19.55 10.38 0.46
N LYS A 117 19.04 11.03 -0.58
CA LYS A 117 19.70 12.05 -1.40
C LYS A 117 18.67 13.04 -1.95
N PRO A 118 19.08 14.27 -2.31
CA PRO A 118 18.18 15.22 -2.97
C PRO A 118 17.65 14.64 -4.29
N GLN A 119 16.35 14.78 -4.53
CA GLN A 119 15.71 14.47 -5.81
C GLN A 119 14.89 15.69 -6.25
N PRO A 120 15.53 16.69 -6.85
CA PRO A 120 14.89 17.99 -7.06
C PRO A 120 13.78 17.95 -8.13
N TYR A 121 13.72 16.89 -8.93
CA TYR A 121 12.74 16.72 -10.00
C TYR A 121 11.52 15.89 -9.60
N LEU A 122 11.49 15.37 -8.36
CA LEU A 122 10.41 14.52 -7.88
C LEU A 122 9.50 15.30 -6.92
N GLN A 123 8.23 14.91 -6.91
CA GLN A 123 7.23 15.39 -5.98
C GLN A 123 6.75 14.25 -5.10
N LEU A 124 6.70 14.49 -3.79
CA LEU A 124 6.05 13.61 -2.83
C LEU A 124 4.53 13.82 -2.89
N TYR A 125 3.78 12.73 -2.99
CA TYR A 125 2.32 12.77 -2.96
C TYR A 125 1.77 12.47 -1.57
N PRO A 126 0.52 12.88 -1.27
CA PRO A 126 -0.18 12.50 -0.06
C PRO A 126 -0.12 10.98 0.17
N ALA A 127 0.14 10.58 1.41
CA ALA A 127 0.07 9.17 1.78
C ALA A 127 -1.38 8.69 1.86
N TYR A 128 -1.58 7.39 1.72
CA TYR A 128 -2.89 6.76 1.83
C TYR A 128 -2.83 5.49 2.66
N VAL A 129 -3.94 5.14 3.30
CA VAL A 129 -4.09 3.86 3.99
C VAL A 129 -4.27 2.77 2.93
N LYS A 130 -3.33 1.83 2.87
CA LYS A 130 -3.38 0.71 1.92
C LYS A 130 -4.16 -0.47 2.49
N LEU A 131 -3.90 -0.81 3.74
CA LEU A 131 -4.57 -1.88 4.48
C LEU A 131 -4.43 -1.62 5.99
N ILE A 132 -5.38 -2.12 6.77
CA ILE A 132 -5.25 -2.22 8.23
C ILE A 132 -5.61 -3.64 8.64
N THR A 133 -4.74 -4.28 9.43
CA THR A 133 -5.01 -5.52 10.15
C THR A 133 -5.04 -5.25 11.66
N ARG A 134 -5.27 -6.27 12.50
CA ARG A 134 -5.21 -6.06 13.97
C ARG A 134 -3.81 -5.73 14.45
N THR A 135 -2.80 -6.19 13.73
CA THR A 135 -1.38 -6.15 14.09
C THR A 135 -0.60 -5.09 13.34
N THR A 136 -1.05 -4.66 12.16
CA THR A 136 -0.27 -3.79 11.27
C THR A 136 -1.13 -2.73 10.58
N ALA A 137 -0.62 -1.51 10.51
CA ALA A 137 -1.13 -0.48 9.60
C ALA A 137 -0.19 -0.35 8.38
N TYR A 138 -0.74 -0.52 7.18
CA TYR A 138 -0.02 -0.48 5.90
C TYR A 138 -0.31 0.86 5.23
N ILE A 139 0.72 1.69 5.08
CA ILE A 139 0.59 3.03 4.51
C ILE A 139 1.36 3.10 3.18
N GLY A 140 0.67 3.50 2.11
CA GLY A 140 1.27 3.78 0.82
C GLY A 140 1.82 5.20 0.76
N ILE A 141 3.00 5.36 0.17
CA ILE A 141 3.60 6.67 -0.13
C ILE A 141 4.30 6.60 -1.49
N SER A 142 4.07 7.60 -2.33
CA SER A 142 4.64 7.67 -3.68
C SER A 142 5.41 8.96 -3.90
N ASN A 143 6.49 8.86 -4.67
CA ASN A 143 7.31 9.98 -5.09
C ASN A 143 7.50 9.88 -6.61
N CYS A 144 6.95 10.84 -7.35
CA CYS A 144 6.83 10.73 -8.80
C CYS A 144 7.49 11.90 -9.50
N PHE A 145 7.85 11.70 -10.76
CA PHE A 145 8.02 12.84 -11.66
C PHE A 145 6.67 13.54 -11.82
N PRO A 146 6.61 14.88 -11.69
CA PRO A 146 5.40 15.63 -11.98
C PRO A 146 4.78 15.24 -13.32
N GLU A 147 3.45 15.15 -13.33
CA GLU A 147 2.65 14.86 -14.54
C GLU A 147 3.01 13.54 -15.26
N SER A 148 3.69 12.63 -14.57
CA SER A 148 4.06 11.31 -15.07
C SER A 148 3.58 10.22 -14.11
N ASP A 149 3.40 9.02 -14.66
CA ASP A 149 3.20 7.75 -13.95
C ASP A 149 4.51 7.14 -13.41
N ALA A 150 5.66 7.72 -13.77
CA ALA A 150 6.96 7.27 -13.29
C ALA A 150 7.16 7.64 -11.81
N CYS A 151 6.89 6.66 -10.95
CA CYS A 151 6.91 6.80 -9.50
C CYS A 151 7.81 5.77 -8.82
N TRP A 152 8.39 6.17 -7.68
CA TRP A 152 8.80 5.25 -6.64
C TRP A 152 7.65 5.09 -5.66
N ILE A 153 7.15 3.87 -5.52
CA ILE A 153 6.06 3.55 -4.59
C ILE A 153 6.63 2.75 -3.43
N TYR A 154 6.30 3.16 -2.22
CA TYR A 154 6.71 2.48 -1.00
C TYR A 154 5.48 2.07 -0.20
N THR A 155 5.57 0.92 0.46
CA THR A 155 4.68 0.57 1.56
C THR A 155 5.44 0.62 2.89
N LEU A 156 4.84 1.32 3.84
CA LEU A 156 5.29 1.42 5.23
C LEU A 156 4.42 0.50 6.08
N PHE A 157 5.06 -0.44 6.76
CA PHE A 157 4.44 -1.43 7.62
C PHE A 157 4.69 -1.01 9.08
N TYR A 158 3.63 -0.57 9.77
CA TYR A 158 3.72 -0.18 11.17
C TYR A 158 3.14 -1.27 12.06
N GLY A 159 3.99 -1.89 12.89
CA GLY A 159 3.56 -2.86 13.89
C GLY A 159 2.98 -2.21 15.15
N GLN A 160 2.34 -3.01 16.00
CA GLN A 160 1.71 -2.55 17.25
C GLN A 160 2.70 -1.94 18.26
N ASP A 161 4.01 -2.17 18.09
CA ASP A 161 5.08 -1.57 18.88
C ASP A 161 5.51 -0.18 18.37
N GLY A 162 4.91 0.30 17.28
CA GLY A 162 5.23 1.57 16.62
C GLY A 162 6.47 1.50 15.72
N ARG A 163 7.14 0.34 15.61
CA ARG A 163 8.27 0.19 14.68
C ARG A 163 7.76 0.09 13.26
N MET A 164 8.54 0.67 12.35
CA MET A 164 8.22 0.74 10.94
C MET A 164 9.23 -0.06 10.12
N LYS A 165 8.72 -0.92 9.24
CA LYS A 165 9.48 -1.48 8.11
C LYS A 165 9.03 -0.78 6.83
N ARG A 166 9.97 -0.49 5.93
CA ARG A 166 9.68 0.11 4.63
C ARG A 166 10.15 -0.82 3.52
N THR A 167 9.30 -0.98 2.52
CA THR A 167 9.63 -1.72 1.29
C THR A 167 9.39 -0.80 0.10
N LEU A 168 10.39 -0.70 -0.79
CA LEU A 168 10.20 -0.15 -2.12
C LEU A 168 9.50 -1.22 -2.95
N ILE A 169 8.43 -0.85 -3.63
CA ILE A 169 7.61 -1.76 -4.42
C ILE A 169 7.92 -1.52 -5.89
N SER A 170 8.23 -2.61 -6.60
CA SER A 170 8.13 -2.64 -8.06
C SER A 170 6.66 -2.82 -8.42
N ILE A 171 6.17 -1.95 -9.30
CA ILE A 171 4.82 -2.01 -9.85
C ILE A 171 4.91 -2.41 -11.32
N ALA A 172 4.10 -3.38 -11.73
CA ALA A 172 3.91 -3.75 -13.12
C ALA A 172 2.89 -2.83 -13.82
N MET A 173 2.08 -2.10 -13.04
CA MET A 173 0.94 -1.29 -13.52
C MET A 173 -0.15 -2.15 -14.17
N ASP A 174 -0.32 -3.36 -13.67
CA ASP A 174 -1.39 -4.30 -14.04
C ASP A 174 -1.93 -5.02 -12.79
N GLU A 175 -2.93 -5.88 -12.95
CA GLU A 175 -3.55 -6.59 -11.82
C GLU A 175 -2.61 -7.56 -11.10
N SER A 176 -1.44 -7.89 -11.66
CA SER A 176 -0.45 -8.74 -10.96
C SER A 176 0.10 -8.06 -9.70
N ASP A 177 0.09 -6.73 -9.65
CA ASP A 177 0.49 -5.96 -8.48
C ASP A 177 -0.34 -6.32 -7.23
N GLU A 178 -1.62 -6.68 -7.41
CA GLU A 178 -2.49 -7.14 -6.33
C GLU A 178 -2.06 -8.50 -5.76
N ALA A 179 -1.63 -9.42 -6.64
CA ALA A 179 -1.10 -10.71 -6.21
C ALA A 179 0.21 -10.53 -5.44
N ALA A 180 1.12 -9.68 -5.93
CA ALA A 180 2.36 -9.37 -5.22
C ALA A 180 2.07 -8.74 -3.85
N GLU A 181 1.12 -7.82 -3.77
CA GLU A 181 0.76 -7.15 -2.52
C GLU A 181 0.13 -8.07 -1.49
N PHE A 182 -0.76 -8.97 -1.92
CA PHE A 182 -1.31 -10.02 -1.07
C PHE A 182 -0.17 -10.78 -0.37
N PHE A 183 0.83 -11.26 -1.13
CA PHE A 183 1.93 -12.02 -0.56
C PHE A 183 2.88 -11.18 0.30
N ARG A 184 3.14 -9.91 -0.06
CA ARG A 184 3.93 -8.99 0.79
C ARG A 184 3.27 -8.80 2.15
N SER A 185 1.95 -8.60 2.17
CA SER A 185 1.16 -8.44 3.39
C SER A 185 1.09 -9.74 4.19
N TRP A 186 0.80 -10.87 3.52
CA TRP A 186 0.72 -12.19 4.14
C TRP A 186 2.03 -12.56 4.84
N ILE A 187 3.16 -12.43 4.14
CA ILE A 187 4.50 -12.70 4.70
C ILE A 187 4.78 -11.78 5.89
N HIS A 188 4.42 -10.51 5.80
CA HIS A 188 4.61 -9.57 6.91
C HIS A 188 3.85 -10.00 8.16
N GLU A 189 2.60 -10.46 8.04
CA GLU A 189 1.83 -10.97 9.17
C GLU A 189 2.37 -12.30 9.70
N CYS A 190 2.86 -13.18 8.83
CA CYS A 190 3.50 -14.43 9.23
C CYS A 190 4.82 -14.20 9.98
N GLN A 191 5.45 -13.03 9.85
CA GLN A 191 6.64 -12.64 10.62
C GLN A 191 6.31 -12.15 12.04
N GLN A 192 5.05 -11.82 12.33
CA GLN A 192 4.62 -11.40 13.66
C GLN A 192 4.64 -12.57 14.64
N LYS A 193 4.91 -12.29 15.92
CA LYS A 193 5.00 -13.31 16.97
C LYS A 193 4.06 -12.97 18.15
N PRO A 194 3.02 -13.78 18.41
CA PRO A 194 2.53 -14.89 17.59
C PRO A 194 1.92 -14.42 16.26
N VAL A 195 1.74 -15.34 15.30
CA VAL A 195 1.01 -15.07 14.06
C VAL A 195 -0.48 -14.90 14.38
N ASP A 196 -1.05 -13.75 14.03
CA ASP A 196 -2.47 -13.44 14.26
C ASP A 196 -3.34 -13.93 13.09
N GLN A 197 -4.08 -15.02 13.31
CA GLN A 197 -4.92 -15.64 12.28
C GLN A 197 -6.03 -14.72 11.78
N THR A 198 -6.53 -13.81 12.63
CA THR A 198 -7.54 -12.84 12.22
C THR A 198 -6.96 -11.81 11.25
N SER A 199 -5.73 -11.36 11.47
CA SER A 199 -5.03 -10.45 10.56
C SER A 199 -4.74 -11.10 9.21
N LEU A 200 -4.39 -12.39 9.20
CA LEU A 200 -4.31 -13.18 7.96
C LEU A 200 -5.66 -13.28 7.24
N GLN A 201 -6.75 -13.51 7.98
CA GLN A 201 -8.08 -13.53 7.39
C GLN A 201 -8.46 -12.16 6.81
N MET A 202 -8.13 -11.05 7.48
CA MET A 202 -8.37 -9.70 6.97
C MET A 202 -7.61 -9.44 5.67
N ILE A 203 -6.39 -9.98 5.51
CA ILE A 203 -5.65 -9.94 4.24
C ILE A 203 -6.38 -10.76 3.18
N ALA A 204 -6.80 -11.99 3.51
CA ALA A 204 -7.55 -12.82 2.56
C ALA A 204 -8.86 -12.15 2.12
N ASP A 205 -9.59 -11.51 3.04
CA ASP A 205 -10.83 -10.80 2.74
C ASP A 205 -10.61 -9.53 1.90
N ALA A 206 -9.41 -8.92 1.98
CA ALA A 206 -9.06 -7.73 1.23
C ALA A 206 -8.64 -8.05 -0.22
N PHE A 207 -7.89 -9.13 -0.43
CA PHE A 207 -7.30 -9.43 -1.74
C PHE A 207 -7.94 -10.62 -2.46
N CYS A 208 -8.59 -11.55 -1.77
CA CYS A 208 -9.14 -12.74 -2.41
C CYS A 208 -10.62 -12.57 -2.73
N THR A 209 -11.10 -13.33 -3.71
CA THR A 209 -12.56 -13.48 -3.92
C THR A 209 -13.20 -14.02 -2.63
N PRO A 210 -14.46 -13.66 -2.29
CA PRO A 210 -15.10 -14.13 -1.07
C PRO A 210 -15.15 -15.67 -0.94
N ALA A 211 -15.23 -16.38 -2.06
CA ALA A 211 -15.20 -17.84 -2.06
C ALA A 211 -13.82 -18.40 -1.67
N TYR A 212 -12.74 -17.81 -2.19
CA TYR A 212 -11.37 -18.25 -1.89
C TYR A 212 -10.91 -17.79 -0.50
N ALA A 213 -11.27 -16.58 -0.08
CA ALA A 213 -11.01 -16.07 1.27
C ALA A 213 -11.57 -17.00 2.36
N LYS A 214 -12.79 -17.53 2.17
CA LYS A 214 -13.42 -18.51 3.09
C LYS A 214 -12.72 -19.86 3.14
N GLN A 215 -12.04 -20.26 2.06
CA GLN A 215 -11.30 -21.52 1.97
C GLN A 215 -9.86 -21.38 2.48
N THR A 216 -9.39 -20.16 2.69
CA THR A 216 -8.01 -19.89 3.09
C THR A 216 -7.76 -20.39 4.51
N ASP A 217 -6.87 -21.37 4.65
CA ASP A 217 -6.55 -22.01 5.93
C ASP A 217 -5.54 -21.17 6.71
N CYS A 218 -6.01 -20.11 7.37
CA CYS A 218 -5.18 -19.21 8.19
C CYS A 218 -4.50 -19.92 9.37
N LYS A 219 -4.98 -21.09 9.81
CA LYS A 219 -4.33 -21.91 10.85
C LYS A 219 -3.08 -22.59 10.31
N ASN A 220 -3.13 -23.08 9.07
CA ASN A 220 -2.00 -23.67 8.36
C ASN A 220 -1.51 -22.72 7.26
N TRP A 221 -1.25 -21.46 7.64
CA TRP A 221 -0.93 -20.36 6.72
C TRP A 221 0.26 -20.65 5.81
N GLN A 222 1.15 -21.58 6.19
CA GLN A 222 2.30 -22.00 5.41
C GLN A 222 1.91 -22.65 4.07
N LYS A 223 0.70 -23.22 3.97
CA LYS A 223 0.28 -24.02 2.79
C LYS A 223 0.26 -23.24 1.49
N ILE A 224 0.03 -21.93 1.54
CA ILE A 224 -0.02 -21.08 0.34
C ILE A 224 1.38 -20.60 -0.10
N LEU A 225 2.41 -20.89 0.68
CA LEU A 225 3.80 -20.53 0.40
C LEU A 225 4.63 -21.78 0.07
N PRO A 226 5.62 -21.67 -0.82
CA PRO A 226 6.59 -22.75 -1.03
C PRO A 226 7.40 -23.01 0.23
N LYS A 227 7.80 -24.27 0.46
CA LYS A 227 8.57 -24.65 1.66
C LYS A 227 9.85 -23.84 1.81
N LYS A 228 10.57 -23.59 0.71
CA LYS A 228 11.82 -22.79 0.71
C LYS A 228 11.61 -21.34 1.17
N VAL A 229 10.41 -20.80 0.93
CA VAL A 229 10.01 -19.46 1.36
C VAL A 229 9.68 -19.47 2.86
N VAL A 230 8.89 -20.45 3.31
CA VAL A 230 8.55 -20.63 4.74
C VAL A 230 9.82 -20.75 5.59
N ASP A 231 10.78 -21.56 5.15
CA ASP A 231 12.06 -21.77 5.84
C ASP A 231 12.94 -20.50 5.90
N ARG A 232 12.58 -19.43 5.16
CA ARG A 232 13.32 -18.16 5.07
C ARG A 232 12.53 -16.94 5.55
N LEU A 233 11.35 -17.09 6.14
CA LEU A 233 10.49 -15.95 6.51
C LEU A 233 11.14 -14.89 7.41
N ASN A 234 12.10 -15.26 8.25
CA ASN A 234 12.80 -14.28 9.10
C ASN A 234 13.86 -13.46 8.34
N LYS A 235 14.07 -13.72 7.05
CA LYS A 235 14.98 -12.97 6.18
C LYS A 235 14.19 -11.92 5.40
N ASP A 236 14.86 -10.84 5.05
CA ASP A 236 14.29 -9.91 4.09
C ASP A 236 14.22 -10.58 2.72
N MET A 237 13.03 -10.54 2.13
CA MET A 237 12.67 -11.15 0.86
C MET A 237 11.89 -10.12 0.06
N GLU A 238 12.07 -10.16 -1.26
CA GLU A 238 11.29 -9.38 -2.21
C GLU A 238 10.24 -10.28 -2.85
N VAL A 239 9.15 -9.66 -3.28
CA VAL A 239 8.01 -10.36 -3.88
C VAL A 239 7.61 -9.55 -5.10
N ASP A 240 7.63 -10.18 -6.26
CA ASP A 240 7.18 -9.63 -7.53
C ASP A 240 6.17 -10.57 -8.17
N ALA A 241 5.32 -10.04 -9.04
CA ALA A 241 4.37 -10.83 -9.81
C ALA A 241 4.42 -10.44 -11.27
N GLU A 242 3.96 -11.35 -12.13
CA GLU A 242 3.74 -11.08 -13.54
C GLU A 242 2.51 -11.86 -14.01
N THR A 243 1.72 -11.24 -14.90
CA THR A 243 0.64 -11.91 -15.62
C THR A 243 1.19 -12.61 -16.85
N THR A 244 0.88 -13.90 -17.00
CA THR A 244 1.33 -14.75 -18.13
C THR A 244 0.18 -15.20 -19.02
N PHE A 245 -1.06 -15.02 -18.59
CA PHE A 245 -2.26 -15.42 -19.31
C PHE A 245 -3.42 -14.47 -18.99
N VAL A 246 -4.16 -14.11 -20.03
CA VAL A 246 -5.42 -13.36 -19.96
C VAL A 246 -6.44 -14.14 -20.79
N SER A 247 -7.64 -14.37 -20.24
CA SER A 247 -8.73 -15.03 -20.96
C SER A 247 -9.25 -14.17 -22.11
N GLU A 248 -9.89 -14.79 -23.10
CA GLU A 248 -10.46 -14.07 -24.25
C GLU A 248 -11.51 -13.02 -23.86
N ASP A 249 -12.23 -13.25 -22.76
CA ASP A 249 -13.21 -12.30 -22.21
C ASP A 249 -12.60 -11.27 -21.25
N GLU A 250 -11.28 -11.33 -21.02
CA GLU A 250 -10.49 -10.50 -20.12
C GLU A 250 -10.92 -10.55 -18.64
N MET A 251 -11.77 -11.51 -18.27
CA MET A 251 -12.33 -11.64 -16.93
C MET A 251 -11.47 -12.49 -15.98
N LEU A 252 -10.46 -13.17 -16.52
CA LEU A 252 -9.61 -14.07 -15.78
C LEU A 252 -8.15 -13.87 -16.22
N GLN A 253 -7.29 -13.61 -15.25
CA GLN A 253 -5.86 -13.52 -15.45
C GLN A 253 -5.15 -14.60 -14.64
N ARG A 254 -4.04 -15.12 -15.15
CA ARG A 254 -3.15 -16.02 -14.42
C ARG A 254 -1.71 -15.57 -14.57
N GLY A 255 -0.93 -15.87 -13.56
CA GLY A 255 0.45 -15.44 -13.53
C GLY A 255 1.24 -16.14 -12.43
N THR A 256 2.45 -15.65 -12.24
CA THR A 256 3.39 -16.17 -11.26
C THR A 256 3.79 -15.08 -10.28
N VAL A 257 3.76 -15.39 -8.99
CA VAL A 257 4.43 -14.62 -7.95
C VAL A 257 5.80 -15.25 -7.68
N ARG A 258 6.84 -14.44 -7.78
CA ARG A 258 8.24 -14.82 -7.52
C ARG A 258 8.67 -14.28 -6.18
N PHE A 259 9.28 -15.15 -5.38
CA PHE A 259 9.90 -14.80 -4.11
C PHE A 259 11.41 -14.66 -4.33
N LEU A 260 11.95 -13.48 -4.12
CA LEU A 260 13.31 -13.11 -4.49
C LEU A 260 14.17 -12.87 -3.25
N SER A 261 15.45 -13.21 -3.34
CA SER A 261 16.41 -12.76 -2.33
C SER A 261 16.55 -11.24 -2.40
N ARG A 262 16.59 -10.55 -1.25
CA ARG A 262 16.67 -9.08 -1.21
C ARG A 262 17.79 -8.52 -2.09
N ASN A 263 17.50 -7.46 -2.85
CA ASN A 263 18.42 -6.81 -3.79
C ASN A 263 19.05 -7.79 -4.80
N SER A 264 18.32 -8.82 -5.22
CA SER A 264 18.81 -9.85 -6.11
C SER A 264 17.72 -10.29 -7.08
N THR A 265 18.13 -10.66 -8.29
CA THR A 265 17.28 -11.34 -9.27
C THR A 265 17.15 -12.85 -8.98
N HIS A 266 17.80 -13.35 -7.92
CA HIS A 266 17.75 -14.75 -7.56
C HIS A 266 16.40 -15.14 -6.95
N VAL A 267 15.62 -15.91 -7.72
CA VAL A 267 14.35 -16.51 -7.30
C VAL A 267 14.61 -17.63 -6.30
N ILE A 268 14.07 -17.47 -5.09
CA ILE A 268 14.05 -18.49 -4.04
C ILE A 268 13.08 -19.61 -4.42
N ASP A 269 11.86 -19.21 -4.82
CA ASP A 269 10.79 -20.08 -5.27
C ASP A 269 9.66 -19.23 -5.89
N SER A 270 8.60 -19.88 -6.38
CA SER A 270 7.43 -19.20 -6.95
C SER A 270 6.12 -19.92 -6.66
N VAL A 271 5.01 -19.20 -6.82
CA VAL A 271 3.65 -19.75 -6.82
C VAL A 271 2.90 -19.19 -8.00
N HIS A 272 1.90 -19.92 -8.46
CA HIS A 272 0.97 -19.46 -9.46
C HIS A 272 -0.28 -18.89 -8.80
N TYR A 273 -0.89 -17.93 -9.48
CA TYR A 273 -2.16 -17.33 -9.07
C TYR A 273 -3.16 -17.28 -10.23
N GLU A 274 -4.43 -17.18 -9.86
CA GLU A 274 -5.53 -16.81 -10.75
C GLU A 274 -6.28 -15.63 -10.12
N LEU A 275 -6.49 -14.59 -10.92
CA LEU A 275 -7.29 -13.43 -10.57
C LEU A 275 -8.59 -13.46 -11.35
N LYS A 276 -9.66 -13.06 -10.68
CA LYS A 276 -10.91 -12.68 -11.35
C LYS A 276 -11.00 -11.17 -11.42
N LEU A 277 -11.53 -10.71 -12.54
CA LEU A 277 -11.97 -9.35 -12.72
C LEU A 277 -13.50 -9.34 -12.70
N LYS A 278 -14.08 -8.16 -12.53
CA LYS A 278 -15.52 -7.89 -12.68
C LYS A 278 -15.72 -6.72 -13.62
N LYS A 279 -16.72 -6.85 -14.50
CA LYS A 279 -17.16 -5.75 -15.36
C LYS A 279 -17.94 -4.75 -14.53
N GLN A 280 -17.59 -3.49 -14.71
CA GLN A 280 -18.31 -2.35 -14.19
C GLN A 280 -19.40 -1.92 -15.17
N GLU A 281 -20.36 -1.12 -14.67
CA GLU A 281 -21.47 -0.61 -15.49
C GLU A 281 -20.99 0.28 -16.65
N ASP A 282 -19.84 0.92 -16.50
CA ASP A 282 -19.19 1.76 -17.50
C ASP A 282 -18.39 0.96 -18.55
N GLY A 283 -18.41 -0.38 -18.46
CA GLY A 283 -17.75 -1.29 -19.39
C GLY A 283 -16.28 -1.57 -19.08
N PHE A 284 -15.68 -0.90 -18.08
CA PHE A 284 -14.33 -1.22 -17.63
C PHE A 284 -14.31 -2.49 -16.77
N SER A 285 -13.21 -3.24 -16.84
CA SER A 285 -12.96 -4.35 -15.92
C SER A 285 -12.13 -3.85 -14.74
N THR A 286 -12.47 -4.33 -13.55
CA THR A 286 -11.73 -4.03 -12.33
C THR A 286 -11.40 -5.32 -11.61
N TYR A 287 -10.37 -5.29 -10.77
CA TYR A 287 -10.04 -6.39 -9.89
C TYR A 287 -11.24 -6.83 -9.02
N ASP A 288 -11.52 -8.14 -9.02
CA ASP A 288 -12.50 -8.76 -8.11
C ASP A 288 -11.81 -9.52 -6.97
N GLY A 289 -10.73 -10.24 -7.28
CA GLY A 289 -9.94 -10.92 -6.26
C GLY A 289 -9.12 -12.10 -6.78
N ILE A 290 -8.16 -12.56 -5.97
CA ILE A 290 -7.50 -13.86 -6.18
C ILE A 290 -8.55 -14.97 -6.00
N SER A 291 -8.75 -15.79 -7.03
CA SER A 291 -9.64 -16.96 -7.00
C SER A 291 -8.90 -18.26 -6.68
N ARG A 292 -7.58 -18.30 -6.91
CA ARG A 292 -6.78 -19.50 -6.69
C ARG A 292 -5.30 -19.19 -6.54
N ILE A 293 -4.62 -19.97 -5.69
CA ILE A 293 -3.16 -20.04 -5.59
C ILE A 293 -2.75 -21.51 -5.65
N TRP A 294 -1.68 -21.83 -6.39
CA TRP A 294 -1.13 -23.19 -6.42
C TRP A 294 0.39 -23.20 -6.62
N GLN A 295 1.01 -24.34 -6.30
CA GLN A 295 2.42 -24.64 -6.54
C GLN A 295 2.51 -25.71 -7.64
N GLU A 296 3.53 -25.65 -8.48
CA GLU A 296 3.87 -26.78 -9.34
C GLU A 296 4.35 -27.96 -8.47
N LYS A 297 3.95 -29.17 -8.86
CA LYS A 297 4.31 -30.41 -8.16
C LYS A 297 5.66 -30.93 -8.62
#